data_AF-A0A0G1BHM6-F1
#
_entry.id   AF-A0A0G1BHM6-F1
#
_cell.length_a   1.000
_cell.length_b   1.000
_cell.length_c   1.000
_cell.angle_alpha   90.00
_cell.angle_beta   90.00
_cell.angle_gamma   90.00
#
_symmetry.space_group_name_H-M   'P 1'
#
loop_
_entity.id
_entity.type
_entity.pdbx_description
1 polymer ?
#
loop_
_entity_poly.entity_id
_entity_poly.type
_entity_poly.pdbx_seq_one_letter_code
_entity_poly.pdbx_strand_id
1 'polypeptide(L)'
;METLPTTQYTKQIFRQLYAFVAPVLPTELEEEMRHALEHIEQDADLTREDIEETMIIFGKRVWPYRKALQEAIGLHEGNVGSKFFRSALSRKMQKKFDEFTSHGGTVHDIHSGAPADFFTTEERIELNHALVNMNTQLTQFAVQSVKGTGHKQFQSSVQEFITLLDNLENQLSDIRVMADDAQEHPMIAREMREHIRGFEYGLVLLGKEYTQEAVEKAQEHFHGRRRELKVRGFDIALNN
;
A
#
# COMPACT_ATOMS: atom_id res chain seq x y z
N MET A 1 -1.71 -17.30 -23.96
CA MET A 1 -1.56 -16.63 -22.65
C MET A 1 -2.45 -17.37 -21.68
N GLU A 2 -1.89 -18.32 -20.94
CA GLU A 2 -2.62 -19.02 -19.88
C GLU A 2 -3.01 -18.00 -18.81
N THR A 3 -4.31 -17.90 -18.54
CA THR A 3 -4.83 -17.13 -17.42
C THR A 3 -4.32 -17.78 -16.15
N LEU A 4 -3.31 -17.16 -15.51
CA LEU A 4 -2.87 -17.58 -14.17
C LEU A 4 -4.12 -17.67 -13.27
N PRO A 5 -4.33 -18.79 -12.54
CA PRO A 5 -5.48 -18.94 -11.66
C PRO A 5 -5.54 -17.76 -10.69
N THR A 6 -6.71 -17.16 -10.50
CA THR A 6 -6.91 -15.90 -9.77
C THR A 6 -6.27 -15.89 -8.38
N THR A 7 -6.17 -17.06 -7.73
CA THR A 7 -5.50 -17.24 -6.43
C THR A 7 -3.99 -17.00 -6.49
N GLN A 8 -3.32 -17.31 -7.61
CA GLN A 8 -1.87 -17.14 -7.76
C GLN A 8 -1.44 -15.67 -7.67
N TYR A 9 -2.25 -14.75 -8.22
CA TYR A 9 -2.00 -13.31 -8.08
C TYR A 9 -2.11 -12.86 -6.63
N THR A 10 -3.16 -13.28 -5.91
CA THR A 10 -3.33 -12.95 -4.49
C THR A 10 -2.17 -13.48 -3.65
N LYS A 11 -1.74 -14.73 -3.87
CA LYS A 11 -0.55 -15.30 -3.22
C LYS A 11 0.71 -14.48 -3.51
N GLN A 12 0.89 -14.02 -4.75
CA GLN A 12 2.03 -13.19 -5.12
C GLN A 12 2.02 -11.82 -4.41
N ILE A 13 0.86 -11.19 -4.28
CA ILE A 13 0.73 -9.92 -3.54
C ILE A 13 1.08 -10.13 -2.06
N PHE A 14 0.62 -11.22 -1.45
CA PHE A 14 0.95 -11.51 -0.05
C PHE A 14 2.46 -11.74 0.14
N ARG A 15 3.10 -12.47 -0.78
CA ARG A 15 4.56 -12.66 -0.79
C ARG A 15 5.31 -11.34 -0.92
N GLN A 16 4.86 -10.45 -1.80
CA GLN A 16 5.47 -9.12 -1.98
C GLN A 16 5.32 -8.26 -0.72
N LEU A 17 4.13 -8.27 -0.10
CA LEU A 17 3.89 -7.59 1.16
C LEU A 17 4.85 -8.10 2.24
N TYR A 18 4.91 -9.42 2.45
CA TYR A 18 5.81 -10.06 3.40
C TYR A 18 7.27 -9.68 3.16
N ALA A 19 7.77 -9.86 1.93
CA ALA A 19 9.15 -9.57 1.58
C ALA A 19 9.54 -8.10 1.82
N PHE A 20 8.60 -7.18 1.64
CA PHE A 20 8.81 -5.76 1.90
C PHE A 20 8.92 -5.43 3.40
N VAL A 21 8.01 -5.98 4.23
CA VAL A 21 7.94 -5.60 5.66
C VAL A 21 8.79 -6.48 6.59
N ALA A 22 8.97 -7.76 6.28
CA ALA A 22 9.63 -8.73 7.15
C ALA A 22 10.96 -8.25 7.75
N PRO A 23 11.85 -7.54 7.01
CA PRO A 23 13.13 -7.10 7.55
C PRO A 23 13.02 -6.15 8.75
N VAL A 24 11.88 -5.49 8.97
CA VAL A 24 11.68 -4.48 10.02
C VAL A 24 10.60 -4.84 11.03
N LEU A 25 9.99 -6.03 10.91
CA LEU A 25 8.98 -6.50 11.86
C LEU A 25 9.63 -7.00 13.16
N PRO A 26 8.89 -6.96 14.29
CA PRO A 26 9.22 -7.74 15.47
C PRO A 26 9.26 -9.24 15.13
N THR A 27 10.19 -9.99 15.75
CA THR A 27 10.40 -11.41 15.44
C THR A 27 9.13 -12.24 15.53
N GLU A 28 8.33 -12.07 16.57
CA GLU A 28 7.07 -12.83 16.74
C GLU A 28 6.09 -12.58 15.58
N LEU A 29 5.92 -11.33 15.15
CA LEU A 29 5.02 -10.98 14.06
C LEU A 29 5.55 -11.44 12.68
N GLU A 30 6.87 -11.40 12.48
CA GLU A 30 7.50 -11.94 11.27
C GLU A 30 7.27 -13.45 11.14
N GLU A 31 7.53 -14.19 12.21
CA GLU A 31 7.36 -15.65 12.27
C GLU A 31 5.89 -16.05 12.01
N GLU A 32 4.94 -15.39 12.67
CA GLU A 32 3.51 -15.64 12.45
C GLU A 32 3.09 -15.37 11.00
N MET A 33 3.53 -14.25 10.42
CA MET A 33 3.20 -13.89 9.04
C MET A 33 3.85 -14.85 8.04
N ARG A 34 5.08 -15.31 8.32
CA ARG A 34 5.79 -16.31 7.50
C ARG A 34 5.03 -17.63 7.50
N HIS A 35 4.63 -18.13 8.66
CA HIS A 35 3.83 -19.37 8.75
C HIS A 35 2.48 -19.26 8.04
N ALA A 36 1.82 -18.10 8.13
CA ALA A 36 0.60 -17.87 7.36
C ALA A 36 0.83 -17.90 5.85
N LEU A 37 1.94 -17.31 5.37
CA LEU A 37 2.33 -17.36 3.97
C LEU A 37 2.67 -18.79 3.52
N GLU A 38 3.42 -19.55 4.32
CA GLU A 38 3.75 -20.95 4.06
C GLU A 38 2.48 -21.81 3.93
N HIS A 39 1.53 -21.65 4.85
CA HIS A 39 0.24 -22.35 4.80
C HIS A 39 -0.53 -22.01 3.52
N ILE A 40 -0.62 -20.72 3.18
CA ILE A 40 -1.27 -20.26 1.95
C ILE A 40 -0.60 -20.81 0.69
N GLU A 41 0.72 -20.95 0.67
CA GLU A 41 1.45 -21.47 -0.48
C GLU A 41 1.28 -22.99 -0.65
N GLN A 42 1.18 -23.73 0.45
CA GLN A 42 1.10 -25.19 0.46
C GLN A 42 -0.33 -25.72 0.29
N ASP A 43 -1.33 -24.95 0.72
CA ASP A 43 -2.72 -25.37 0.63
C ASP A 43 -3.32 -24.99 -0.75
N ALA A 44 -3.71 -26.02 -1.49
CA ALA A 44 -4.31 -25.91 -2.82
C ALA A 44 -5.83 -25.72 -2.77
N ASP A 45 -6.46 -26.01 -1.62
CA ASP A 45 -7.91 -25.96 -1.43
C ASP A 45 -8.40 -24.61 -0.92
N LEU A 46 -7.49 -23.72 -0.50
CA LEU A 46 -7.84 -22.37 -0.07
C LEU A 46 -8.51 -21.57 -1.20
N THR A 47 -9.67 -21.03 -0.88
CA THR A 47 -10.36 -20.10 -1.78
C THR A 47 -9.62 -18.77 -1.83
N ARG A 48 -9.94 -17.96 -2.84
CA ARG A 48 -9.38 -16.60 -2.93
C ARG A 48 -9.76 -15.79 -1.70
N GLU A 49 -11.01 -15.91 -1.27
CA GLU A 49 -11.59 -15.20 -0.15
C GLU A 49 -10.87 -15.53 1.17
N ASP A 50 -10.53 -16.81 1.39
CA ASP A 50 -9.77 -17.24 2.58
C ASP A 50 -8.37 -16.61 2.63
N ILE A 51 -7.70 -16.53 1.47
CA ILE A 51 -6.38 -15.89 1.34
C ILE A 51 -6.50 -14.40 1.61
N GLU A 52 -7.49 -13.73 1.01
CA GLU A 52 -7.72 -12.30 1.21
C GLU A 52 -8.04 -11.95 2.67
N GLU A 53 -8.81 -12.79 3.36
CA GLU A 53 -9.11 -12.59 4.79
C GLU A 53 -7.86 -12.71 5.66
N THR A 54 -7.04 -13.74 5.40
CA THR A 54 -5.75 -13.90 6.06
C THR A 54 -4.83 -12.70 5.79
N MET A 55 -4.80 -12.23 4.55
CA MET A 55 -4.06 -11.02 4.19
C MET A 55 -4.54 -9.82 4.98
N ILE A 56 -5.85 -9.59 5.12
CA ILE A 56 -6.43 -8.45 5.87
C ILE A 56 -5.99 -8.49 7.33
N ILE A 57 -6.06 -9.66 7.98
CA ILE A 57 -5.66 -9.84 9.39
C ILE A 57 -4.20 -9.42 9.59
N PHE A 58 -3.28 -9.97 8.79
CA PHE A 58 -1.87 -9.60 8.90
C PHE A 58 -1.59 -8.18 8.40
N GLY A 59 -2.32 -7.77 7.37
CA GLY A 59 -2.29 -6.43 6.79
C GLY A 59 -2.43 -5.33 7.81
N LYS A 60 -3.49 -5.39 8.62
CA LYS A 60 -3.73 -4.44 9.71
C LYS A 60 -2.53 -4.38 10.67
N ARG A 61 -2.00 -5.54 11.05
CA ARG A 61 -0.89 -5.64 12.01
C ARG A 61 0.43 -5.11 11.47
N VAL A 62 0.71 -5.31 10.18
CA VAL A 62 1.98 -4.91 9.54
C VAL A 62 1.92 -3.55 8.86
N TRP A 63 0.73 -2.99 8.66
CA TRP A 63 0.54 -1.70 7.97
C TRP A 63 1.35 -0.56 8.59
N PRO A 64 1.40 -0.38 9.94
CA PRO A 64 2.21 0.68 10.53
C PRO A 64 3.70 0.57 10.20
N TYR A 65 4.25 -0.65 10.22
CA TYR A 65 5.64 -0.93 9.84
C TYR A 65 5.88 -0.68 8.35
N ARG A 66 4.91 -1.03 7.50
CA ARG A 66 4.98 -0.76 6.06
C ARG A 66 5.07 0.75 5.80
N LYS A 67 4.18 1.54 6.40
CA LYS A 67 4.14 2.99 6.22
C LYS A 67 5.41 3.66 6.76
N ALA A 68 5.86 3.26 7.94
CA ALA A 68 7.12 3.76 8.51
C ALA A 68 8.34 3.42 7.63
N LEU A 69 8.37 2.23 7.03
CA LEU A 69 9.45 1.85 6.11
C LEU A 69 9.39 2.64 4.80
N GLN A 70 8.20 2.87 4.25
CA GLN A 70 8.00 3.74 3.08
C GLN A 70 8.49 5.17 3.36
N GLU A 71 8.17 5.72 4.53
CA GLU A 71 8.65 7.03 4.97
C GLU A 71 10.17 7.07 5.07
N ALA A 72 10.78 6.06 5.70
CA ALA A 72 12.23 5.94 5.81
C ALA A 72 12.91 5.84 4.43
N ILE A 73 12.34 5.10 3.48
CA ILE A 73 12.83 5.02 2.10
C ILE A 73 12.76 6.39 1.43
N GLY A 74 11.62 7.09 1.52
CA GLY A 74 11.43 8.41 0.92
C GLY A 74 12.41 9.47 1.46
N LEU A 75 12.69 9.44 2.76
CA LEU A 75 13.71 10.31 3.37
C LEU A 75 15.11 10.06 2.79
N HIS A 76 15.47 8.80 2.59
CA HIS A 76 16.77 8.43 2.03
C HIS A 76 16.86 8.66 0.52
N GLU A 77 15.76 8.52 -0.21
CA GLU A 77 15.69 8.85 -1.64
C GLU A 77 16.11 10.31 -1.89
N GLY A 78 15.61 11.25 -1.10
CA GLY A 78 16.00 12.67 -1.19
C GLY A 78 17.48 12.93 -0.90
N ASN A 79 18.10 12.12 -0.05
CA ASN A 79 19.48 12.34 0.42
C ASN A 79 20.55 11.62 -0.44
N VAL A 80 20.27 10.37 -0.84
CA VAL A 80 21.24 9.50 -1.51
C VAL A 80 20.72 8.84 -2.79
N GLY A 81 19.43 9.00 -3.13
CA GLY A 81 18.83 8.37 -4.31
C GLY A 81 19.55 8.70 -5.60
N SER A 82 19.86 9.99 -5.85
CA SER A 82 20.62 10.40 -7.03
C SER A 82 22.02 9.79 -7.12
N LYS A 83 22.66 9.51 -5.99
CA LYS A 83 23.98 8.85 -5.96
C LYS A 83 23.88 7.38 -6.33
N PHE A 84 22.90 6.67 -5.77
CA PHE A 84 22.65 5.27 -6.12
C PHE A 84 22.25 5.12 -7.58
N PHE A 85 21.33 5.97 -8.07
CA PHE A 85 20.94 6.02 -9.48
C PHE A 85 22.16 6.17 -10.38
N ARG A 86 22.96 7.23 -10.15
CA ARG A 86 24.15 7.51 -10.95
C ARG A 86 25.17 6.37 -10.89
N SER A 87 25.33 5.71 -9.74
CA SER A 87 26.28 4.61 -9.58
C SER A 87 25.90 3.36 -10.38
N ALA A 88 24.61 3.16 -10.64
CA ALA A 88 24.10 2.02 -11.42
C ALA A 88 24.24 2.23 -12.94
N LEU A 89 24.53 3.44 -13.40
CA LEU A 89 24.72 3.76 -14.81
C LEU A 89 26.12 3.37 -15.31
N SER A 90 26.21 3.03 -16.59
CA SER A 90 27.49 2.91 -17.30
C SER A 90 28.25 4.23 -17.32
N ARG A 91 29.57 4.20 -17.52
CA ARG A 91 30.39 5.44 -17.57
C ARG A 91 29.92 6.43 -18.64
N LYS A 92 29.41 5.94 -19.77
CA LYS A 92 28.85 6.77 -20.83
C LYS A 92 27.57 7.44 -20.35
N MET A 93 26.66 6.68 -19.75
CA MET A 93 25.40 7.21 -19.24
C MET A 93 25.55 8.10 -18.03
N GLN A 94 26.55 7.89 -17.17
CA GLN A 94 26.87 8.82 -16.10
C GLN A 94 27.17 10.22 -16.65
N LYS A 95 28.02 10.33 -17.68
CA LYS A 95 28.33 11.63 -18.30
C LYS A 95 27.09 12.29 -18.89
N LYS A 96 26.25 11.51 -19.60
CA LYS A 96 25.03 12.03 -20.20
C LYS A 96 23.98 12.45 -19.15
N PHE A 97 23.90 11.71 -18.05
CA PHE A 97 23.08 12.07 -16.92
C PHE A 97 23.61 13.31 -16.18
N ASP A 98 24.92 13.47 -16.04
CA ASP A 98 25.53 14.68 -15.49
C ASP A 98 25.21 15.90 -16.39
N GLU A 99 25.22 15.73 -17.71
CA GLU A 99 24.78 16.76 -18.67
C GLU A 99 23.29 17.08 -18.50
N PHE A 100 22.42 16.06 -18.42
CA PHE A 100 20.99 16.24 -18.16
C PHE A 100 20.72 17.03 -16.88
N THR A 101 21.39 16.66 -15.79
CA THR A 101 21.24 17.33 -14.48
C THR A 101 21.77 18.76 -14.49
N SER A 102 22.83 19.05 -15.26
CA SER A 102 23.32 20.42 -15.45
C SER A 102 22.34 21.34 -16.17
N HIS A 103 21.39 20.77 -16.93
CA HIS A 103 20.28 21.50 -17.57
C HIS A 103 19.03 21.57 -16.68
N GLY A 104 19.13 21.19 -15.41
CA GLY A 104 18.03 21.23 -14.43
C GLY A 104 17.20 19.95 -14.35
N GLY A 105 17.58 18.90 -15.09
CA GLY A 105 16.93 17.60 -15.00
C GLY A 105 17.18 16.88 -13.67
N THR A 106 16.23 16.07 -13.23
CA THR A 106 16.29 15.32 -11.97
C THR A 106 16.01 13.83 -12.19
N VAL A 107 16.32 13.01 -11.18
CA VAL A 107 15.93 11.58 -11.20
C VAL A 107 14.40 11.43 -11.26
N HIS A 108 13.66 12.35 -10.62
CA HIS A 108 12.20 12.36 -10.68
C HIS A 108 11.68 12.54 -12.11
N ASP A 109 12.32 13.41 -12.90
CA ASP A 109 11.96 13.60 -14.31
C ASP A 109 12.13 12.30 -15.09
N ILE A 110 13.21 11.57 -14.86
CA ILE A 110 13.44 10.25 -15.47
C ILE A 110 12.32 9.28 -15.08
N HIS A 111 11.94 9.24 -13.80
CA HIS A 111 10.86 8.38 -13.30
C HIS A 111 9.50 8.73 -13.93
N SER A 112 9.22 10.01 -14.17
CA SER A 112 7.97 10.47 -14.80
C SER A 112 7.93 10.25 -16.32
N GLY A 113 9.08 9.96 -16.95
CA GLY A 113 9.20 9.84 -18.40
C GLY A 113 9.28 11.18 -19.15
N ALA A 114 9.34 12.30 -18.44
CA ALA A 114 9.44 13.65 -19.01
C ALA A 114 10.61 13.88 -19.97
N PRO A 115 11.84 13.35 -19.77
CA PRO A 115 12.99 13.66 -20.62
C PRO A 115 13.07 12.75 -21.85
N ALA A 116 11.93 12.43 -22.44
CA ALA A 116 11.85 11.53 -23.59
C ALA A 116 12.82 11.96 -24.71
N ASP A 117 12.81 13.23 -25.09
CA ASP A 117 13.59 13.70 -26.24
C ASP A 117 15.11 13.81 -25.96
N PHE A 118 15.53 13.73 -24.69
CA PHE A 118 16.94 13.82 -24.31
C PHE A 118 17.68 12.47 -24.41
N PHE A 119 16.96 11.36 -24.20
CA PHE A 119 17.51 10.01 -24.15
C PHE A 119 16.95 9.12 -25.25
N THR A 120 17.82 8.37 -25.94
CA THR A 120 17.39 7.37 -26.92
C THR A 120 16.66 6.22 -26.23
N THR A 121 15.94 5.40 -27.01
CA THR A 121 15.23 4.23 -26.48
C THR A 121 16.14 3.29 -25.70
N GLU A 122 17.34 3.01 -26.22
CA GLU A 122 18.33 2.13 -25.58
C GLU A 122 18.85 2.72 -24.27
N GLU A 123 19.09 4.03 -24.25
CA GLU A 123 19.51 4.73 -23.04
C GLU A 123 18.40 4.72 -21.98
N ARG A 124 17.13 4.88 -22.39
CA ARG A 124 15.99 4.78 -21.46
C ARG A 124 15.84 3.38 -20.86
N ILE A 125 16.16 2.32 -21.61
CA ILE A 125 16.21 0.96 -21.05
C ILE A 125 17.26 0.89 -19.93
N GLU A 126 18.44 1.46 -20.15
CA GLU A 126 19.49 1.54 -19.12
C GLU A 126 19.05 2.37 -17.90
N LEU A 127 18.40 3.53 -18.13
CA LEU A 127 17.86 4.36 -17.06
C LEU A 127 16.80 3.61 -16.24
N ASN A 128 15.91 2.85 -16.88
CA ASN A 128 14.91 2.04 -16.19
C ASN A 128 15.54 0.94 -15.34
N HIS A 129 16.57 0.26 -15.85
CA HIS A 129 17.32 -0.72 -15.05
C HIS A 129 18.01 -0.05 -13.85
N ALA A 130 18.57 1.15 -14.05
CA ALA A 130 19.18 1.92 -12.99
C ALA A 130 18.17 2.40 -11.93
N LEU A 131 16.93 2.75 -12.32
CA LEU A 131 15.84 3.08 -11.40
C LEU A 131 15.48 1.87 -10.52
N VAL A 132 15.33 0.69 -11.11
CA VAL A 132 15.05 -0.54 -10.36
C VAL A 132 16.16 -0.83 -9.37
N ASN A 133 17.43 -0.75 -9.81
CA ASN A 133 18.59 -0.97 -8.95
C ASN A 133 18.67 0.06 -7.83
N MET A 134 18.46 1.35 -8.14
CA MET A 134 18.37 2.42 -7.15
C MET A 134 17.32 2.09 -6.07
N ASN A 135 16.11 1.68 -6.46
CA ASN A 135 15.05 1.36 -5.51
C ASN A 135 15.43 0.17 -4.61
N THR A 136 16.09 -0.86 -5.16
CA THR A 136 16.62 -1.98 -4.38
C THR A 136 17.69 -1.51 -3.38
N GLN A 137 18.64 -0.68 -3.79
CA GLN A 137 19.69 -0.15 -2.92
C GLN A 137 19.12 0.79 -1.84
N LEU A 138 18.17 1.65 -2.19
CA LEU A 138 17.48 2.53 -1.25
C LEU A 138 16.75 1.73 -0.18
N THR A 139 16.01 0.69 -0.58
CA THR A 139 15.31 -0.18 0.36
C THR A 139 16.29 -0.85 1.32
N GLN A 140 17.37 -1.43 0.81
CA GLN A 140 18.40 -2.06 1.63
C GLN A 140 19.05 -1.06 2.60
N PHE A 141 19.40 0.13 2.10
CA PHE A 141 19.99 1.20 2.89
C PHE A 141 19.04 1.67 4.00
N ALA A 142 17.76 1.88 3.69
CA ALA A 142 16.74 2.26 4.65
C ALA A 142 16.58 1.19 5.74
N VAL A 143 16.50 -0.09 5.39
CA VAL A 143 16.43 -1.20 6.36
C VAL A 143 17.66 -1.20 7.28
N GLN A 144 18.86 -1.03 6.74
CA GLN A 144 20.08 -0.97 7.56
C GLN A 144 20.09 0.27 8.48
N SER A 145 19.64 1.41 7.97
CA SER A 145 19.50 2.64 8.75
C SER A 145 18.52 2.47 9.91
N VAL A 146 17.35 1.86 9.66
CA VAL A 146 16.33 1.55 10.66
C VAL A 146 16.85 0.58 11.72
N LYS A 147 17.66 -0.42 11.36
CA LYS A 147 18.26 -1.35 12.33
C LYS A 147 19.40 -0.74 13.15
N GLY A 148 20.05 0.29 12.62
CA GLY A 148 21.16 0.97 13.26
C GLY A 148 20.73 2.29 13.90
N THR A 149 21.20 3.39 13.31
CA THR A 149 21.10 4.74 13.88
C THR A 149 19.69 5.32 13.88
N GLY A 150 18.84 4.88 12.95
CA GLY A 150 17.47 5.36 12.76
C GLY A 150 16.41 4.64 13.59
N HIS A 151 16.80 3.65 14.41
CA HIS A 151 15.85 2.77 15.10
C HIS A 151 14.79 3.51 15.93
N LYS A 152 15.20 4.50 16.74
CA LYS A 152 14.27 5.26 17.58
C LYS A 152 13.27 6.08 16.77
N GLN A 153 13.72 6.71 15.69
CA GLN A 153 12.86 7.50 14.82
C GLN A 153 11.86 6.60 14.08
N PHE A 154 12.32 5.44 13.61
CA PHE A 154 11.45 4.43 13.00
C PHE A 154 10.37 3.95 13.97
N GLN A 155 10.71 3.61 15.21
CA GLN A 155 9.73 3.21 16.22
C GLN A 155 8.70 4.32 16.53
N SER A 156 9.14 5.59 16.54
CA SER A 156 8.21 6.74 16.66
C SER A 156 7.22 6.78 15.50
N SER A 157 7.71 6.69 14.26
CA SER A 157 6.86 6.66 13.06
C SER A 157 5.90 5.46 13.06
N VAL A 158 6.35 4.27 13.49
CA VAL A 158 5.47 3.11 13.70
C VAL A 158 4.35 3.43 14.69
N GLN A 159 4.65 4.08 15.81
CA GLN A 159 3.64 4.43 16.82
C GLN A 159 2.64 5.48 16.30
N GLU A 160 3.10 6.44 15.51
CA GLU A 160 2.24 7.42 14.84
C GLU A 160 1.28 6.71 13.87
N PHE A 161 1.78 5.76 13.07
CA PHE A 161 0.93 4.98 12.16
C PHE A 161 0.01 3.99 12.88
N ILE A 162 0.38 3.45 14.04
CA ILE A 162 -0.54 2.67 14.90
C ILE A 162 -1.72 3.56 15.31
N THR A 163 -1.43 4.76 15.82
CA THR A 163 -2.47 5.72 16.25
C THR A 163 -3.38 6.11 15.09
N LEU A 164 -2.81 6.33 13.90
CA LEU A 164 -3.58 6.61 12.69
C LEU A 164 -4.48 5.42 12.31
N LEU A 165 -3.95 4.20 12.34
CA LEU A 165 -4.73 3.00 12.02
C LEU A 165 -5.88 2.79 13.02
N ASP A 166 -5.64 3.00 14.31
CA ASP A 166 -6.68 2.89 15.34
C ASP A 166 -7.81 3.90 15.10
N ASN A 167 -7.48 5.14 14.73
CA ASN A 167 -8.47 6.15 14.37
C ASN A 167 -9.31 5.72 13.15
N LEU A 168 -8.66 5.14 12.13
CA LEU A 168 -9.35 4.66 10.93
C LEU A 168 -10.26 3.46 11.25
N GLU A 169 -9.80 2.49 12.06
CA GLU A 169 -10.63 1.36 12.47
C GLU A 169 -11.83 1.79 13.32
N ASN A 170 -11.67 2.80 14.18
CA ASN A 170 -12.79 3.38 14.92
C ASN A 170 -13.84 3.97 13.97
N GLN A 171 -13.43 4.75 12.97
CA GLN A 171 -14.33 5.30 11.95
C GLN A 171 -15.02 4.19 11.13
N LEU A 172 -14.30 3.14 10.75
CA LEU A 172 -14.91 1.99 10.08
C LEU A 172 -15.88 1.24 10.98
N SER A 173 -15.60 1.15 12.28
CA SER A 173 -16.50 0.53 13.26
C SER A 173 -17.84 1.26 13.32
N ASP A 174 -17.84 2.60 13.29
CA ASP A 174 -19.07 3.38 13.19
C ASP A 174 -19.86 3.06 11.91
N ILE A 175 -19.16 2.90 10.78
CA ILE A 175 -19.79 2.50 9.51
C ILE A 175 -20.35 1.07 9.58
N ARG A 176 -19.65 0.14 10.26
CA ARG A 176 -20.13 -1.23 10.50
C ARG A 176 -21.43 -1.23 11.31
N VAL A 177 -21.46 -0.49 12.41
CA VAL A 177 -22.68 -0.32 13.23
C VAL A 177 -23.81 0.29 12.41
N MET A 178 -23.53 1.32 11.61
CA MET A 178 -24.54 1.91 10.71
C MET A 178 -25.08 0.92 9.67
N ALA A 179 -24.25 0.03 9.15
CA ALA A 179 -24.66 -0.99 8.19
C ALA A 179 -25.56 -2.05 8.85
N ASP A 180 -25.28 -2.41 10.10
CA ASP A 180 -26.07 -3.39 10.84
C ASP A 180 -27.43 -2.82 11.30
N ASP A 181 -27.47 -1.52 11.63
CA ASP A 181 -28.70 -0.78 11.95
C ASP A 181 -29.58 -0.53 10.71
N ALA A 182 -29.02 -0.58 9.50
CA ALA A 182 -29.72 -0.31 8.25
C ALA A 182 -30.55 -1.52 7.74
N GLN A 183 -31.19 -2.27 8.64
CA GLN A 183 -32.00 -3.46 8.31
C GLN A 183 -33.14 -3.15 7.33
N GLU A 184 -33.71 -1.95 7.41
CA GLU A 184 -34.80 -1.47 6.54
C GLU A 184 -34.32 -1.09 5.13
N HIS A 185 -32.99 -0.97 4.91
CA HIS A 185 -32.42 -0.61 3.62
C HIS A 185 -31.20 -1.49 3.24
N PRO A 186 -31.42 -2.75 2.84
CA PRO A 186 -30.35 -3.72 2.57
C PRO A 186 -29.31 -3.26 1.54
N MET A 187 -29.72 -2.44 0.56
CA MET A 187 -28.81 -1.90 -0.46
C MET A 187 -27.78 -0.93 0.11
N ILE A 188 -28.15 -0.11 1.11
CA ILE A 188 -27.19 0.79 1.76
C ILE A 188 -26.24 0.00 2.64
N ALA A 189 -26.76 -0.97 3.41
CA ALA A 189 -25.96 -1.82 4.26
C ALA A 189 -24.89 -2.57 3.43
N ARG A 190 -25.27 -3.06 2.25
CA ARG A 190 -24.34 -3.65 1.29
C ARG A 190 -23.28 -2.67 0.82
N GLU A 191 -23.66 -1.47 0.41
CA GLU A 191 -22.72 -0.43 -0.04
C GLU A 191 -21.72 -0.03 1.05
N MET A 192 -22.19 0.13 2.30
CA MET A 192 -21.33 0.39 3.46
C MET A 192 -20.31 -0.73 3.67
N ARG A 193 -20.76 -2.00 3.61
CA ARG A 193 -19.88 -3.18 3.74
C ARG A 193 -18.86 -3.26 2.60
N GLU A 194 -19.27 -2.98 1.36
CA GLU A 194 -18.35 -2.90 0.21
C GLU A 194 -17.30 -1.79 0.41
N HIS A 195 -17.69 -0.65 0.98
CA HIS A 195 -16.77 0.44 1.28
C HIS A 195 -15.76 0.07 2.39
N ILE A 196 -16.22 -0.60 3.46
CA ILE A 196 -15.33 -1.13 4.51
C ILE A 196 -14.34 -2.12 3.92
N ARG A 197 -14.81 -3.06 3.08
CA ARG A 197 -13.95 -4.04 2.42
C ARG A 197 -12.92 -3.37 1.51
N GLY A 198 -13.31 -2.30 0.81
CA GLY A 198 -12.41 -1.48 0.01
C GLY A 198 -11.24 -0.91 0.82
N PHE A 199 -11.53 -0.39 2.01
CA PHE A 199 -10.49 0.10 2.93
C PHE A 199 -9.55 -1.03 3.37
N GLU A 200 -10.10 -2.16 3.81
CA GLU A 200 -9.31 -3.31 4.24
C GLU A 200 -8.40 -3.82 3.14
N TYR A 201 -8.88 -3.87 1.89
CA TYR A 201 -8.07 -4.18 0.72
C TYR A 201 -6.95 -3.17 0.45
N GLY A 202 -7.19 -1.89 0.71
CA GLY A 202 -6.16 -0.85 0.65
C GLY A 202 -5.00 -1.09 1.62
N LEU A 203 -5.29 -1.61 2.82
CA LEU A 203 -4.25 -1.96 3.80
C LEU A 203 -3.33 -3.08 3.30
N VAL A 204 -3.76 -3.93 2.38
CA VAL A 204 -3.05 -5.15 1.95
C VAL A 204 -2.64 -5.19 0.48
N LEU A 205 -2.60 -4.04 -0.19
CA LEU A 205 -2.23 -3.93 -1.62
C LEU A 205 -3.18 -4.67 -2.58
N LEU A 206 -4.36 -5.08 -2.10
CA LEU A 206 -5.43 -5.66 -2.94
C LEU A 206 -6.34 -4.58 -3.54
N GLY A 207 -6.27 -3.36 -3.00
CA GLY A 207 -7.05 -2.21 -3.44
C GLY A 207 -6.25 -0.92 -3.35
N LYS A 208 -6.91 0.18 -3.73
CA LYS A 208 -6.35 1.53 -3.59
C LYS A 208 -6.16 1.85 -2.10
N GLU A 209 -5.00 2.39 -1.72
CA GLU A 209 -4.83 2.96 -0.38
C GLU A 209 -5.78 4.15 -0.19
N TYR A 210 -6.51 4.15 0.92
CA TYR A 210 -7.39 5.25 1.29
C TYR A 210 -6.60 6.29 2.09
N THR A 211 -6.88 7.56 1.84
CA THR A 211 -6.44 8.65 2.70
C THR A 211 -7.38 8.77 3.91
N GLN A 212 -6.91 9.32 5.01
CA GLN A 212 -7.77 9.63 6.16
C GLN A 212 -8.99 10.46 5.75
N GLU A 213 -8.77 11.49 4.92
CA GLU A 213 -9.84 12.32 4.35
C GLU A 213 -10.88 11.49 3.58
N ALA A 214 -10.48 10.42 2.89
CA ALA A 214 -11.41 9.56 2.17
C ALA A 214 -12.31 8.75 3.12
N VAL A 215 -11.80 8.34 4.29
CA VAL A 215 -12.58 7.62 5.30
C VAL A 215 -13.54 8.57 6.02
N GLU A 216 -13.09 9.77 6.38
CA GLU A 216 -13.92 10.80 7.00
C GLU A 216 -15.10 11.20 6.10
N LYS A 217 -14.83 11.45 4.81
CA LYS A 217 -15.88 11.77 3.84
C LYS A 217 -16.88 10.63 3.63
N ALA A 218 -16.45 9.38 3.78
CA ALA A 218 -17.34 8.23 3.67
C ALA A 218 -18.38 8.21 4.80
N GLN A 219 -17.95 8.52 6.04
CA GLN A 219 -18.84 8.62 7.19
C GLN A 219 -19.91 9.71 6.97
N GLU A 220 -19.49 10.91 6.53
CA GLU A 220 -20.41 12.01 6.22
C GLU A 220 -21.39 11.64 5.09
N HIS A 221 -20.89 11.00 4.03
CA HIS A 221 -21.68 10.55 2.90
C HIS A 221 -22.82 9.60 3.32
N PHE A 222 -22.49 8.58 4.12
CA PHE A 222 -23.47 7.59 4.55
C PHE A 222 -24.48 8.16 5.57
N HIS A 223 -24.05 9.07 6.45
CA HIS A 223 -24.98 9.82 7.29
C HIS A 223 -25.96 10.66 6.47
N GLY A 224 -25.48 11.35 5.44
CA GLY A 224 -26.31 12.13 4.51
C GLY A 224 -27.34 11.26 3.79
N ARG A 225 -26.89 10.16 3.18
CA ARG A 225 -27.79 9.23 2.45
C ARG A 225 -28.85 8.60 3.33
N ARG A 226 -28.52 8.24 4.58
CA ARG A 226 -29.51 7.72 5.53
C ARG A 226 -30.58 8.76 5.85
N ARG A 227 -30.19 10.04 6.03
CA ARG A 227 -31.16 11.14 6.21
C ARG A 227 -32.02 11.32 4.98
N GLU A 228 -31.44 11.31 3.78
CA GLU A 228 -32.20 11.43 2.53
C GLU A 228 -33.23 10.31 2.36
N LEU A 229 -32.90 9.07 2.71
CA LEU A 229 -33.81 7.95 2.56
C LEU A 229 -34.96 7.98 3.57
N LYS A 230 -34.70 8.44 4.80
CA LYS A 230 -35.75 8.75 5.79
C LYS A 230 -36.66 9.88 5.32
N VAL A 231 -36.10 10.96 4.75
CA VAL A 231 -36.87 12.12 4.27
C VAL A 231 -37.66 11.81 3.00
N ARG A 232 -37.14 10.95 2.12
CA ARG A 232 -37.81 10.54 0.87
C ARG A 232 -38.90 9.50 1.07
N GLY A 233 -39.14 9.02 2.29
CA GLY A 233 -40.28 8.17 2.61
C GLY A 233 -40.24 6.78 1.95
N PHE A 234 -39.05 6.22 1.72
CA PHE A 234 -38.92 4.82 1.27
C PHE A 234 -39.29 3.80 2.36
N ASP A 235 -39.97 4.23 3.43
CA ASP A 235 -40.59 3.39 4.47
C ASP A 235 -41.96 2.83 4.06
N ILE A 236 -42.47 3.10 2.85
CA ILE A 236 -43.80 2.65 2.42
C ILE A 236 -43.75 2.01 1.03
N ALA A 237 -43.25 0.77 0.91
CA ALA A 237 -43.65 -0.13 -0.18
C ALA A 237 -43.21 -1.60 0.02
N LEU A 238 -43.31 -2.16 1.24
CA LEU A 238 -43.34 -3.61 1.43
C LEU A 238 -44.40 -3.99 2.47
N ASN A 239 -45.64 -3.58 2.19
CA ASN A 239 -46.84 -4.18 2.72
C ASN A 239 -47.98 -3.91 1.72
N ASN A 240 -48.09 -4.79 0.73
CA ASN A 240 -49.32 -5.17 0.04
C ASN A 240 -49.10 -6.53 -0.63
#